data_AF-A0A2V8XA31-F1
#
_entry.id   AF-A0A2V8XA31-F1
#
_cell.length_a   1.000
_cell.length_b   1.000
_cell.length_c   1.000
_cell.angle_alpha   90.00
_cell.angle_beta   90.00
_cell.angle_gamma   90.00
#
_symmetry.space_group_name_H-M   'P 1'
#
loop_
_entity.id
_entity.type
_entity.pdbx_description
1 polymer ?
#
loop_
_entity_poly.entity_id
_entity_poly.type
_entity_poly.pdbx_seq_one_letter_code
_entity_poly.pdbx_strand_id
1 'polypeptide(L)'
;MIMRMRTLTLLGAFLVTLPVVAAESDFKAMFVKHWQMAKEFTLAVAEAMPAEGYDFKPSKDEMSFGQLMVHIAAQNSDSCASATGTKVPPSMPSSSGEVPALDKQTAIK
;
A
#
# COMPACT_ATOMS: atom_id res chain seq x y z
N MET A 1 26.73 -59.93 -18.00
CA MET A 1 25.78 -59.21 -17.13
C MET A 1 26.21 -57.77 -16.79
N ILE A 2 27.14 -57.12 -17.51
CA ILE A 2 27.71 -55.81 -17.13
C ILE A 2 27.42 -54.69 -18.16
N MET A 3 27.01 -55.03 -19.39
CA MET A 3 26.86 -54.05 -20.48
C MET A 3 25.46 -53.44 -20.59
N ARG A 4 24.39 -54.13 -20.13
CA ARG A 4 23.00 -53.61 -20.13
C ARG A 4 22.73 -52.54 -19.06
N MET A 5 23.59 -52.45 -18.04
CA MET A 5 23.45 -51.45 -16.95
C MET A 5 23.96 -50.07 -17.37
N ARG A 6 24.95 -49.99 -18.28
CA ARG A 6 25.56 -48.72 -18.74
C ARG A 6 24.66 -47.96 -19.73
N THR A 7 23.80 -48.66 -20.47
CA THR A 7 22.84 -48.03 -21.39
C THR A 7 21.66 -47.40 -20.64
N LEU A 8 21.29 -47.92 -19.46
CA LEU A 8 20.28 -47.30 -18.60
C LEU A 8 20.79 -46.06 -17.86
N THR A 9 22.10 -45.94 -17.63
CA THR A 9 22.70 -44.76 -16.96
C THR A 9 22.80 -43.53 -17.87
N LEU A 10 22.65 -43.67 -19.19
CA LEU A 10 22.70 -42.55 -20.13
C LEU A 10 21.35 -41.89 -20.41
N LEU A 11 20.24 -42.47 -19.94
CA LEU A 11 18.89 -41.90 -20.12
C LEU A 11 18.42 -41.07 -18.90
N GLY A 12 19.18 -41.04 -17.81
CA GLY A 12 18.82 -40.37 -16.56
C GLY A 12 19.39 -38.96 -16.37
N ALA A 13 20.25 -38.48 -17.28
CA ALA A 13 20.95 -37.20 -17.12
C ALA A 13 20.26 -36.00 -17.81
N PHE A 14 19.06 -36.18 -18.36
CA PHE A 14 18.29 -35.13 -19.02
C PHE A 14 16.99 -34.81 -18.25
N LEU A 15 17.05 -34.83 -16.92
CA LEU A 15 15.92 -34.41 -16.09
C LEU A 15 16.28 -33.11 -15.37
N VAL A 16 15.65 -32.04 -15.85
CA VAL A 16 15.41 -30.75 -15.18
C VAL A 16 16.57 -29.75 -15.17
N THR A 17 16.83 -29.13 -16.32
CA THR A 17 17.21 -27.70 -16.35
C THR A 17 16.08 -26.92 -17.02
N LEU A 18 14.91 -26.88 -16.38
CA LEU A 18 13.94 -25.83 -16.73
C LEU A 18 14.55 -24.52 -16.21
N PRO A 19 14.71 -23.48 -17.04
CA PRO A 19 15.01 -22.17 -16.50
C PRO A 19 13.85 -21.80 -15.59
N VAL A 20 14.13 -21.59 -14.30
CA VAL A 20 13.25 -20.78 -13.46
C VAL A 20 13.29 -19.39 -14.10
N VAL A 21 12.31 -19.12 -14.95
CA VAL A 21 11.96 -17.74 -15.28
C VAL A 21 11.41 -17.20 -13.97
N ALA A 22 12.24 -16.44 -13.25
CA ALA A 22 11.72 -15.61 -12.16
C ALA A 22 10.63 -14.74 -12.78
N ALA A 23 9.41 -14.80 -12.25
CA ALA A 23 8.36 -13.90 -12.68
C ALA A 23 8.86 -12.47 -12.44
N GLU A 24 9.21 -11.75 -13.51
CA GLU A 24 9.40 -10.31 -13.44
C GLU A 24 8.02 -9.70 -13.17
N SER A 25 7.64 -9.64 -11.89
CA SER A 25 6.48 -8.86 -11.51
C SER A 25 6.83 -7.41 -11.78
N ASP A 26 6.03 -6.74 -12.63
CA ASP A 26 6.11 -5.29 -12.75
C ASP A 26 5.66 -4.67 -11.42
N PHE A 27 6.64 -4.47 -10.53
CA PHE A 27 6.41 -3.91 -9.20
C PHE A 27 5.75 -2.55 -9.30
N LYS A 28 6.09 -1.75 -10.32
CA LYS A 28 5.48 -0.43 -10.51
C LYS A 28 4.00 -0.56 -10.84
N ALA A 29 3.63 -1.42 -11.79
CA ALA A 29 2.22 -1.64 -12.12
C ALA A 29 1.44 -2.21 -10.93
N MET A 30 2.00 -3.19 -10.23
CA MET A 30 1.37 -3.78 -9.04
C MET A 30 1.23 -2.78 -7.90
N PHE A 31 2.24 -1.97 -7.65
CA PHE A 31 2.21 -0.91 -6.63
C PHE A 31 1.16 0.14 -6.96
N VAL A 32 1.15 0.66 -8.20
CA VAL A 32 0.16 1.66 -8.65
C VAL A 32 -1.26 1.12 -8.49
N LYS A 33 -1.50 -0.14 -8.89
CA LYS A 33 -2.82 -0.77 -8.74
C LYS A 33 -3.24 -0.86 -7.27
N HIS A 34 -2.38 -1.37 -6.38
CA HIS A 34 -2.70 -1.47 -4.96
C HIS A 34 -2.91 -0.12 -4.31
N TRP A 35 -2.10 0.88 -4.66
CA TRP A 35 -2.26 2.25 -4.18
C TRP A 35 -3.61 2.86 -4.57
N GLN A 36 -4.03 2.69 -5.82
CA GLN A 36 -5.33 3.17 -6.29
C GLN A 36 -6.49 2.50 -5.55
N MET A 37 -6.46 1.18 -5.40
CA MET A 37 -7.50 0.45 -4.65
C MET A 37 -7.55 0.89 -3.18
N ALA A 38 -6.40 1.06 -2.53
CA ALA A 38 -6.34 1.54 -1.16
C ALA A 38 -6.94 2.94 -1.02
N LYS A 39 -6.60 3.87 -1.93
CA LYS A 39 -7.19 5.22 -1.96
C LYS A 39 -8.71 5.17 -2.10
N GLU A 40 -9.22 4.44 -3.08
CA GLU A 40 -10.67 4.34 -3.34
C GLU A 40 -11.42 3.77 -2.14
N PHE A 41 -10.87 2.71 -1.53
CA PHE A 41 -11.44 2.11 -0.33
C PHE A 41 -11.46 3.08 0.85
N THR A 42 -10.35 3.78 1.13
CA THR A 42 -10.27 4.76 2.22
C THR A 42 -11.28 5.90 2.03
N LEU A 43 -11.42 6.42 0.81
CA LEU A 43 -12.41 7.45 0.50
C LEU A 43 -13.84 6.95 0.70
N ALA A 44 -14.15 5.71 0.26
CA ALA A 44 -15.47 5.12 0.49
C ALA A 44 -15.80 4.98 1.99
N VAL A 45 -14.81 4.63 2.82
CA VAL A 45 -14.98 4.58 4.29
C VAL A 45 -15.25 5.98 4.85
N ALA A 46 -14.49 6.99 4.41
CA ALA A 46 -14.68 8.39 4.82
C ALA A 46 -16.07 8.91 4.43
N GLU A 47 -16.52 8.60 3.22
CA GLU A 47 -17.84 8.98 2.70
C GLU A 47 -18.98 8.27 3.43
N ALA A 48 -18.81 6.99 3.79
CA ALA A 48 -19.81 6.20 4.50
C ALA A 48 -20.02 6.66 5.95
N MET A 49 -19.00 7.23 6.59
CA MET A 49 -19.12 7.72 7.98
C MET A 49 -20.07 8.94 8.05
N PRO A 50 -21.09 8.93 8.92
CA PRO A 50 -21.93 10.11 9.16
C PRO A 50 -21.10 11.30 9.66
N ALA A 51 -21.55 12.53 9.40
CA ALA A 51 -20.79 13.73 9.76
C ALA A 51 -20.56 13.83 11.28
N GLU A 52 -21.57 13.45 12.07
CA GLU A 52 -21.55 13.40 13.53
C GLU A 52 -20.54 12.37 14.07
N GLY A 53 -20.12 11.43 13.20
CA GLY A 53 -19.17 10.38 13.51
C GLY A 53 -17.70 10.80 13.41
N TYR A 54 -17.40 11.97 12.84
CA TYR A 54 -16.00 12.39 12.62
C TYR A 54 -15.24 12.70 13.92
N ASP A 55 -15.96 13.04 14.99
CA ASP A 55 -15.38 13.25 16.32
C ASP A 55 -15.29 11.96 17.16
N PHE A 56 -15.76 10.82 16.63
CA PHE A 56 -15.72 9.56 17.35
C PHE A 56 -14.27 9.13 17.63
N LYS A 57 -13.99 8.80 18.90
CA LYS A 57 -12.71 8.23 19.35
C LYS A 57 -12.92 6.81 19.89
N PRO A 58 -12.17 5.79 19.41
CA PRO A 58 -12.23 4.44 19.96
C PRO A 58 -11.75 4.37 21.42
N SER A 59 -10.77 5.20 21.78
CA SER A 59 -10.25 5.38 23.13
C SER A 59 -9.78 6.83 23.32
N LYS A 60 -9.45 7.24 24.55
CA LYS A 60 -8.98 8.60 24.83
C LYS A 60 -7.65 8.93 24.16
N ASP A 61 -6.80 7.93 23.99
CA ASP A 61 -5.42 8.08 23.52
C ASP A 61 -5.30 7.96 21.98
N GLU A 62 -6.32 7.44 21.31
CA GLU A 62 -6.37 7.30 19.86
C GLU A 62 -6.81 8.60 19.16
N MET A 63 -6.59 8.68 17.84
CA MET A 63 -7.16 9.77 17.01
C MET A 63 -8.68 9.63 16.89
N SER A 64 -9.40 10.74 16.70
CA SER A 64 -10.77 10.65 16.19
C SER A 64 -10.81 10.12 14.76
N PHE A 65 -11.97 9.68 14.28
CA PHE A 65 -12.13 9.25 12.89
C PHE A 65 -11.67 10.33 11.90
N GLY A 66 -12.09 11.58 12.10
CA GLY A 66 -11.71 12.70 11.26
C GLY A 66 -10.21 12.99 11.31
N GLN A 67 -9.63 12.98 12.50
CA GLN A 67 -8.17 13.11 12.66
C GLN A 67 -7.43 11.99 11.92
N LEU A 68 -7.90 10.74 12.00
CA LEU A 68 -7.27 9.64 11.29
C LEU A 68 -7.28 9.84 9.76
N MET A 69 -8.39 10.31 9.19
CA MET A 69 -8.47 10.59 7.74
C MET A 69 -7.45 11.67 7.32
N VAL A 70 -7.35 12.74 8.10
CA VAL A 70 -6.37 13.82 7.87
C VAL A 70 -4.94 13.30 7.99
N HIS A 71 -4.67 12.45 8.98
CA HIS A 71 -3.35 11.84 9.18
C HIS A 71 -2.94 10.98 7.98
N ILE A 72 -3.85 10.18 7.43
CA ILE A 72 -3.60 9.38 6.22
C ILE A 72 -3.25 10.29 5.03
N ALA A 73 -3.99 11.37 4.83
CA ALA A 73 -3.75 12.30 3.72
C ALA A 73 -2.40 13.03 3.87
N ALA A 74 -2.05 13.45 5.09
CA ALA A 74 -0.76 14.06 5.41
C ALA A 74 0.41 13.09 5.16
N GLN A 75 0.34 11.85 5.67
CA GLN A 75 1.37 10.82 5.47
C GLN A 75 1.59 10.50 3.99
N ASN A 76 0.53 10.43 3.19
CA ASN A 76 0.65 10.23 1.74
C ASN A 76 1.35 11.40 1.05
N SER A 77 1.06 12.64 1.46
CA SER A 77 1.68 13.84 0.89
C SER A 77 3.17 13.92 1.24
N ASP A 78 3.51 13.64 2.49
CA ASP A 78 4.90 13.58 2.98
C ASP A 78 5.70 12.48 2.27
N SER A 79 5.10 11.30 2.09
CA SER A 79 5.72 10.18 1.37
C SER A 79 5.98 10.50 -0.10
N CYS A 80 5.01 11.13 -0.79
CA CYS A 80 5.18 11.58 -2.17
C CYS A 80 6.26 12.65 -2.30
N ALA A 81 6.26 13.63 -1.40
CA ALA A 81 7.28 14.68 -1.35
C ALA A 81 8.68 14.07 -1.18
N SER A 82 8.84 13.15 -0.23
CA SER A 82 10.09 12.43 0.02
C SER A 82 10.53 11.60 -1.20
N ALA A 83 9.62 10.88 -1.86
CA ALA A 83 9.95 10.03 -2.99
C ALA A 83 10.34 10.81 -4.26
N THR A 84 9.79 12.01 -4.42
CA THR A 84 9.98 12.84 -5.62
C THR A 84 10.99 13.99 -5.43
N GLY A 85 11.46 14.21 -4.20
CA GLY A 85 12.28 15.38 -3.85
C GLY A 85 11.54 16.71 -3.95
N THR A 86 10.19 16.67 -3.93
CA THR A 86 9.35 17.87 -3.96
C THR A 86 8.96 18.31 -2.56
N LYS A 87 8.31 19.48 -2.44
CA LYS A 87 7.76 19.97 -1.18
C LYS A 87 6.30 19.50 -1.03
N VAL A 88 5.91 19.26 0.22
CA VAL A 88 4.52 18.99 0.59
C VAL A 88 3.65 20.20 0.21
N PRO A 89 2.44 20.00 -0.34
CA PRO A 89 1.53 21.10 -0.64
C PRO A 89 1.22 21.93 0.61
N PRO A 90 1.22 23.28 0.54
CA PRO A 90 0.93 24.13 1.70
C PRO A 90 -0.44 23.92 2.33
N SER A 91 -1.38 23.32 1.59
CA SER A 91 -2.74 23.00 2.04
C SER A 91 -2.81 21.75 2.94
N MET A 92 -1.73 20.96 3.01
CA MET A 92 -1.69 19.72 3.78
C MET A 92 -1.04 19.97 5.16
N PRO A 93 -1.66 19.50 6.25
CA PRO A 93 -1.02 19.51 7.56
C PRO A 93 0.18 18.56 7.57
N SER A 94 1.18 18.83 8.41
CA SER A 94 2.32 17.90 8.60
C SER A 94 1.86 16.64 9.31
N SER A 95 2.34 15.48 8.87
CA SER A 95 1.97 14.20 9.49
C SER A 95 2.58 13.97 10.89
N SER A 96 3.61 14.76 11.25
CA SER A 96 4.33 14.68 12.53
C SER A 96 3.85 15.69 13.59
N GLY A 97 2.94 16.59 13.21
CA GLY A 97 2.38 17.61 14.09
C GLY A 97 1.07 17.17 14.75
N GLU A 98 0.48 18.08 15.53
CA GLU A 98 -0.88 17.91 16.03
C GLU A 98 -1.86 17.82 14.85
N VAL A 99 -2.62 16.73 14.80
CA VAL A 99 -3.57 16.48 13.71
C VAL A 99 -4.85 17.25 13.99
N PRO A 100 -5.22 18.24 13.15
CA PRO A 100 -6.40 19.04 13.38
C PRO A 100 -7.65 18.17 13.31
N ALA A 101 -8.59 18.42 14.22
CA ALA A 101 -9.95 17.90 14.09
C ALA A 101 -10.61 18.60 12.90
N LEU A 102 -11.04 17.82 11.90
CA LEU A 102 -11.67 18.34 10.69
C LEU A 102 -13.05 17.72 10.51
N ASP A 103 -13.98 18.54 10.04
CA ASP A 103 -15.31 18.11 9.63
C ASP A 103 -15.24 17.22 8.38
N LYS A 104 -16.32 16.47 8.14
CA LYS A 104 -16.44 15.54 7.02
C LYS A 104 -16.07 16.16 5.67
N GLN A 105 -16.48 17.40 5.41
CA GLN A 105 -16.29 18.03 4.11
C GLN A 105 -14.82 18.37 3.85
N THR A 106 -14.07 18.64 4.92
CA THR A 106 -12.65 18.97 4.86
C THR A 106 -11.78 17.70 4.84
N ALA A 107 -12.20 16.64 5.51
CA ALA A 107 -11.46 15.38 5.60
C ALA A 107 -11.54 14.49 4.35
N ILE A 108 -12.54 14.68 3.48
CA ILE A 108 -12.73 13.90 2.23
C ILE A 108 -12.05 14.59 1.02
N LYS A 109 -11.66 15.87 1.14
CA LYS A 109 -11.01 16.63 0.06
C LYS A 109 -9.53 16.30 -0.06
#